data_AF-V6F495-F1
#
_entry.id   AF-V6F495-F1
#
_cell.length_a   1.000
_cell.length_b   1.000
_cell.length_c   1.000
_cell.angle_alpha   90.00
_cell.angle_beta   90.00
_cell.angle_gamma   90.00
#
_symmetry.space_group_name_H-M   'P 1'
#
loop_
_entity.id
_entity.type
_entity.pdbx_description
1 polymer ?
#
loop_
_entity_poly.entity_id
_entity_poly.type
_entity_poly.pdbx_seq_one_letter_code
_entity_poly.pdbx_strand_id
1 'polypeptide(L)'
;MRRSTLDAALIQMEVAMNIRVGQYREAIDHLFHLITVDYCACVGLRERTTWAGIARKVLAEVEQLECLRAKADDRRRQARCILAAKARLSDFPDNTALMPNGEG
;
A
#
# COMPACT_ATOMS: atom_id res chain seq x y z
N MET A 1 -32.83 28.07 11.09
CA MET A 1 -31.37 27.85 11.24
C MET A 1 -31.11 26.38 11.55
N ARG A 2 -30.80 25.56 10.54
CA ARG A 2 -30.27 24.18 10.71
C ARG A 2 -29.34 23.89 9.53
N ARG A 3 -28.16 24.52 9.53
CA ARG A 3 -27.04 24.23 8.62
C ARG A 3 -25.80 24.32 9.49
N SER A 4 -25.34 23.21 10.08
CA SER A 4 -24.00 23.22 10.70
C SER A 4 -23.42 21.87 11.11
N THR A 5 -24.19 20.78 11.16
CA THR A 5 -23.65 19.50 11.68
C THR A 5 -23.36 18.44 10.62
N LEU A 6 -23.97 18.53 9.43
CA LEU A 6 -23.72 17.56 8.34
C LEU A 6 -22.44 17.88 7.56
N ASP A 7 -22.06 19.16 7.41
CA ASP A 7 -20.82 19.55 6.72
C ASP A 7 -19.56 19.13 7.51
N ALA A 8 -19.59 19.24 8.84
CA ALA A 8 -18.42 18.92 9.66
C ALA A 8 -18.04 17.42 9.65
N ALA A 9 -19.04 16.53 9.59
CA ALA A 9 -18.80 15.08 9.51
C ALA A 9 -18.28 14.65 8.12
N LEU A 10 -18.72 15.31 7.05
CA LEU A 10 -18.17 15.12 5.69
C LEU A 10 -16.73 15.65 5.59
N ILE A 11 -16.45 16.82 6.18
CA ILE A 11 -15.10 17.39 6.22
C ILE A 11 -14.13 16.50 7.02
N GLN A 12 -14.59 15.81 8.07
CA GLN A 12 -13.75 14.87 8.83
C GLN A 12 -13.44 13.56 8.08
N MET A 13 -14.24 13.17 7.08
CA MET A 13 -13.93 12.07 6.16
C MET A 13 -13.08 12.50 4.95
N GLU A 14 -13.13 13.78 4.58
CA GLU A 14 -12.40 14.35 3.41
C GLU A 14 -10.95 14.77 3.69
N VAL A 15 -10.50 14.77 4.95
CA VAL A 15 -9.06 14.83 5.25
C VAL A 15 -8.45 13.42 5.12
N ALA A 16 -8.77 12.70 4.05
CA ALA A 16 -7.85 11.73 3.49
C ALA A 16 -6.52 12.48 3.38
N MET A 17 -5.50 12.05 4.13
CA MET A 17 -4.26 12.80 4.35
C MET A 17 -3.75 13.35 3.02
N ASN A 18 -4.05 14.61 2.72
CA ASN A 18 -3.67 15.21 1.45
C ASN A 18 -2.18 15.51 1.55
N ILE A 19 -1.38 14.52 1.19
CA ILE A 19 0.08 14.59 1.34
C ILE A 19 0.69 15.44 0.24
N ARG A 20 1.93 15.89 0.47
CA ARG A 20 2.69 16.59 -0.56
C ARG A 20 3.01 15.65 -1.71
N VAL A 21 3.04 16.18 -2.93
CA VAL A 21 3.35 15.40 -4.15
C VAL A 21 4.69 14.65 -4.03
N GLY A 22 5.68 15.23 -3.36
CA GLY A 22 6.97 14.56 -3.09
C GLY A 22 6.79 13.27 -2.30
N GLN A 23 6.10 13.33 -1.16
CA GLN A 23 5.81 12.17 -0.30
C GLN A 23 4.98 11.12 -1.04
N TYR A 24 4.03 11.55 -1.87
CA TYR A 24 3.22 10.65 -2.69
C TYR A 24 4.09 9.86 -3.68
N ARG A 25 5.02 10.53 -4.34
CA ARG A 25 5.96 9.89 -5.27
C ARG A 25 6.96 9.00 -4.55
N GLU A 26 7.50 9.44 -3.43
CA GLU A 26 8.42 8.66 -2.60
C GLU A 26 7.79 7.36 -2.12
N ALA A 27 6.52 7.38 -1.68
CA ALA A 27 5.81 6.18 -1.28
C ALA A 27 5.59 5.21 -2.46
N ILE A 28 5.26 5.73 -3.65
CA ILE A 28 5.16 4.93 -4.88
C ILE A 28 6.53 4.34 -5.26
N ASP A 29 7.60 5.12 -5.15
CA ASP A 29 8.97 4.71 -5.44
C ASP A 29 9.43 3.61 -4.48
N HIS A 30 9.10 3.74 -3.20
CA HIS A 30 9.39 2.73 -2.18
C HIS A 30 8.68 1.41 -2.49
N LEU A 31 7.36 1.45 -2.77
CA LEU A 31 6.63 0.24 -3.18
C LEU A 31 7.23 -0.36 -4.45
N PHE A 32 7.56 0.47 -5.44
CA PHE A 32 8.16 0.01 -6.69
C PHE A 32 9.51 -0.68 -6.47
N HIS A 33 10.37 -0.12 -5.63
CA HIS A 33 11.66 -0.71 -5.26
C HIS A 33 11.46 -2.06 -4.57
N LEU A 34 10.55 -2.10 -3.59
CA LEU A 34 10.25 -3.31 -2.83
C LEU A 34 9.75 -4.45 -3.74
N ILE A 35 8.87 -4.16 -4.70
CA ILE A 35 8.36 -5.19 -5.61
C ILE A 35 9.33 -5.56 -6.73
N THR A 36 10.39 -4.79 -6.96
CA THR A 36 11.36 -5.07 -8.03
C THR A 36 12.68 -5.54 -7.47
N VAL A 37 13.42 -4.65 -6.83
CA VAL A 37 14.79 -4.89 -6.34
C VAL A 37 14.77 -5.87 -5.18
N ASP A 38 14.02 -5.58 -4.12
CA ASP A 38 14.04 -6.42 -2.91
C ASP A 38 13.47 -7.81 -3.18
N TYR A 39 12.39 -7.88 -3.97
CA TYR A 39 11.83 -9.17 -4.39
C TYR A 39 12.84 -10.01 -5.18
N CYS A 40 13.56 -9.40 -6.14
CA CYS A 40 14.57 -10.12 -6.93
C CYS A 40 15.82 -10.50 -6.12
N ALA A 41 16.10 -9.78 -5.04
CA ALA A 41 17.19 -10.11 -4.12
C ALA A 41 16.87 -11.32 -3.23
N CYS A 42 15.60 -11.67 -3.05
CA CYS A 42 15.20 -12.83 -2.25
C CYS A 42 15.55 -14.16 -2.97
N VAL A 43 16.39 -14.97 -2.34
CA VAL A 43 16.87 -16.26 -2.90
C VAL A 43 16.05 -17.46 -2.43
N GLY A 44 15.31 -17.34 -1.33
CA GLY A 44 14.58 -18.47 -0.74
C GLY A 44 13.17 -18.15 -0.26
N LEU A 45 12.41 -19.21 0.05
CA LEU A 45 11.02 -19.10 0.51
C LEU A 45 10.90 -18.26 1.78
N ARG A 46 11.79 -18.47 2.77
CA ARG A 46 11.78 -17.72 4.03
C ARG A 46 11.89 -16.21 3.80
N GLU A 47 12.85 -15.78 2.98
CA GLU A 47 13.05 -14.38 2.64
C GLU A 47 11.85 -13.81 1.89
N ARG A 48 11.30 -14.57 0.93
CA ARG A 48 10.09 -14.17 0.21
C ARG A 48 8.87 -14.06 1.12
N THR A 49 8.74 -14.91 2.14
CA THR A 49 7.68 -14.78 3.15
C THR A 49 7.85 -13.53 4.01
N THR A 50 9.08 -13.23 4.45
CA THR A 50 9.38 -11.98 5.18
C THR A 50 9.10 -10.76 4.30
N TRP A 51 9.57 -10.78 3.05
CA TRP A 51 9.29 -9.75 2.05
C TRP A 51 7.79 -9.55 1.85
N ALA A 52 7.01 -10.63 1.71
CA ALA A 52 5.57 -10.54 1.50
C ALA A 52 4.87 -9.82 2.67
N GLY A 53 5.29 -10.08 3.91
CA GLY A 53 4.79 -9.37 5.09
C GLY A 53 5.07 -7.87 5.06
N ILE A 54 6.27 -7.46 4.63
CA ILE A 54 6.64 -6.05 4.48
C ILE A 54 5.87 -5.41 3.32
N ALA A 55 5.82 -6.08 2.17
CA ALA A 55 5.15 -5.61 0.97
C ALA A 55 3.65 -5.39 1.17
N ARG A 56 2.96 -6.23 1.97
CA ARG A 56 1.54 -6.01 2.30
C ARG A 56 1.32 -4.73 3.11
N LYS A 57 2.19 -4.44 4.08
CA LYS A 57 2.08 -3.21 4.89
C LYS A 57 2.25 -1.97 4.03
N VAL A 58 3.32 -1.93 3.22
CA VAL A 58 3.60 -0.82 2.31
C VAL A 58 2.51 -0.68 1.24
N LEU A 59 2.00 -1.79 0.71
CA LEU A 59 0.87 -1.77 -0.23
C LEU A 59 -0.37 -1.12 0.41
N ALA A 60 -0.75 -1.55 1.62
CA ALA A 60 -1.92 -1.01 2.31
C ALA A 60 -1.78 0.50 2.58
N GLU A 61 -0.57 0.95 2.94
CA GLU A 61 -0.27 2.39 3.08
C GLU A 61 -0.47 3.11 1.74
N VAL A 62 0.16 2.63 0.66
CA VAL A 62 0.08 3.25 -0.67
C VAL A 62 -1.34 3.26 -1.24
N GLU A 63 -2.16 2.24 -0.96
CA GLU A 63 -3.56 2.20 -1.38
C GLU A 63 -4.43 3.29 -0.75
N GLN A 64 -4.09 3.73 0.47
CA GLN A 64 -4.80 4.78 1.18
C GLN A 64 -4.26 6.19 0.88
N LEU A 65 -3.20 6.31 0.08
CA LEU A 65 -2.62 7.61 -0.24
C LEU A 65 -3.46 8.37 -1.26
N GLU A 66 -3.86 9.57 -0.87
CA GLU A 66 -4.47 10.56 -1.75
C GLU A 66 -3.59 11.82 -1.82
N CYS A 67 -3.50 12.41 -3.01
CA CYS A 67 -2.80 13.67 -3.21
C CYS A 67 -3.55 14.53 -4.23
N LEU A 68 -4.14 15.64 -3.77
CA LEU A 68 -4.94 16.54 -4.60
C LEU A 68 -4.13 17.18 -5.73
N ARG A 69 -2.82 17.31 -5.55
CA ARG A 69 -1.89 17.91 -6.52
C ARG A 69 -1.17 16.89 -7.41
N ALA A 70 -1.44 15.60 -7.24
CA ALA A 70 -0.87 14.56 -8.08
C ALA A 70 -1.34 14.74 -9.53
N LYS A 71 -0.44 14.54 -10.49
CA LYS A 71 -0.81 14.54 -11.91
C LYS A 71 -1.42 13.20 -12.30
N ALA A 72 -2.06 13.15 -13.48
CA ALA A 72 -2.60 11.91 -14.01
C ALA A 72 -1.53 10.81 -14.15
N ASP A 73 -0.29 11.18 -14.49
CA ASP A 73 0.84 10.25 -14.54
C ASP A 73 1.20 9.66 -13.18
N ASP A 74 1.19 10.48 -12.13
CA ASP A 74 1.47 10.02 -10.76
C ASP A 74 0.42 8.99 -10.33
N ARG A 75 -0.87 9.26 -10.57
CA ARG A 75 -1.98 8.33 -10.31
C ARG A 75 -1.88 7.03 -11.12
N ARG A 76 -1.56 7.14 -12.42
CA ARG A 76 -1.33 5.96 -13.28
C ARG A 76 -0.16 5.12 -12.77
N ARG A 77 0.91 5.76 -12.29
CA ARG A 77 2.06 5.08 -11.71
C ARG A 77 1.69 4.36 -10.42
N GLN A 78 0.96 5.00 -9.51
CA GLN A 78 0.42 4.37 -8.30
C GLN A 78 -0.39 3.12 -8.64
N ALA A 79 -1.38 3.25 -9.54
CA ALA A 79 -2.26 2.16 -9.94
C ALA A 79 -1.48 0.96 -10.52
N ARG A 80 -0.49 1.21 -11.39
CA ARG A 80 0.38 0.15 -11.93
C ARG A 80 1.22 -0.52 -10.84
N CYS A 81 1.76 0.24 -9.89
CA CYS A 81 2.55 -0.31 -8.79
C CYS A 81 1.70 -1.17 -7.85
N ILE A 82 0.48 -0.71 -7.50
CA ILE A 82 -0.50 -1.47 -6.71
C ILE A 82 -0.84 -2.80 -7.40
N LEU A 83 -1.16 -2.75 -8.70
CA LEU A 83 -1.49 -3.96 -9.46
C LEU A 83 -0.31 -4.96 -9.49
N ALA A 84 0.90 -4.46 -9.75
CA ALA A 84 2.10 -5.29 -9.78
C ALA A 84 2.48 -5.85 -8.40
N ALA A 85 2.19 -5.12 -7.31
CA ALA A 85 2.37 -5.62 -5.95
C ALA A 85 1.38 -6.74 -5.64
N LYS A 86 0.09 -6.55 -5.94
CA LYS A 86 -0.95 -7.58 -5.78
C LYS A 86 -0.65 -8.85 -6.56
N ALA A 87 -0.18 -8.70 -7.80
CA ALA A 87 0.19 -9.83 -8.66
C ALA A 87 1.37 -10.65 -8.11
N ARG A 88 2.32 -10.03 -7.40
CA ARG A 88 3.39 -10.79 -6.73
C ARG A 88 2.92 -11.41 -5.42
N LEU A 89 2.07 -10.69 -4.69
CA LEU A 89 1.55 -11.15 -3.41
C LEU A 89 0.54 -12.30 -3.55
N SER A 90 -0.05 -12.54 -4.72
CA SER A 90 -0.93 -13.70 -4.94
C SER A 90 -0.21 -15.04 -4.74
N ASP A 91 1.11 -15.09 -4.94
CA ASP A 91 1.93 -16.28 -4.71
C ASP A 91 2.18 -16.54 -3.21
N PHE A 92 1.88 -15.55 -2.37
CA PHE A 92 2.06 -15.59 -0.92
C PHE A 92 0.70 -15.28 -0.29
N PRO A 93 -0.25 -16.24 -0.26
CA PRO A 93 -1.51 -16.03 0.44
C PRO A 93 -1.25 -15.70 1.91
N ASP A 94 -2.09 -14.83 2.47
CA ASP A 94 -1.93 -14.42 3.86
C ASP A 94 -2.28 -15.59 4.77
N ASN A 95 -1.25 -16.26 5.28
CA ASN A 95 -1.42 -17.50 6.02
C ASN A 95 -1.66 -17.27 7.52
N THR A 96 -2.18 -16.10 7.88
CA THR A 96 -2.64 -15.78 9.25
C THR A 96 -3.78 -16.70 9.71
N ALA A 97 -4.37 -17.51 8.82
CA ALA A 97 -5.41 -18.49 9.13
C ALA A 97 -4.95 -19.97 9.17
N LEU A 98 -3.71 -20.33 8.77
CA LEU A 98 -3.28 -21.76 8.68
C LEU A 98 -2.17 -22.16 9.64
N MET A 99 -1.90 -21.41 10.71
CA MET A 99 -1.13 -21.90 11.84
C MET A 99 -2.07 -22.20 13.03
N PRO A 100 -2.84 -23.30 13.04
CA PRO A 100 -3.32 -23.84 14.29
C PRO A 100 -2.08 -24.35 15.04
N ASN A 101 -1.69 -23.63 16.09
CA ASN A 101 -0.81 -24.05 17.18
C ASN A 101 0.37 -24.95 16.77
N GLY A 102 1.54 -24.35 16.57
CA GLY A 102 2.79 -25.09 16.57
C GLY A 102 3.01 -25.74 17.92
N GLU A 103 2.84 -27.06 17.98
CA GLU A 103 3.51 -27.92 18.95
C GLU A 103 4.70 -28.55 18.21
N GLY A 104 5.90 -28.21 18.68
CA GLY A 104 7.16 -28.91 18.39
C GLY A 104 7.65 -29.59 19.65
#